data_AF-A0A9E3RYY9-F1
#
_entry.id   AF-A0A9E3RYY9-F1
#
_cell.length_a   1.000
_cell.length_b   1.000
_cell.length_c   1.000
_cell.angle_alpha   90.00
_cell.angle_beta   90.00
_cell.angle_gamma   90.00
#
_symmetry.space_group_name_H-M   'P 1'
#
loop_
_entity.id
_entity.type
_entity.pdbx_description
1 polymer ?
#
loop_
_entity_poly.entity_id
_entity_poly.type
_entity_poly.pdbx_seq_one_letter_code
_entity_poly.pdbx_strand_id
1 'polypeptide(L)'
;MTMDVRVSLIRMLQQLHSDMLVIQQQGAGYYSCTPFARRYNKLLEQARKLFTSTHGLIETFEDIAENDPKDPADKMKVVQAIRVEIGQLLTLLESTGEVTS
;
A
#
# COMPACT_ATOMS: atom_id res chain seq x y z
N MET A 1 -18.53 -16.77 10.27
CA MET A 1 -18.33 -15.65 9.33
C MET A 1 -16.90 -15.72 8.83
N THR A 2 -16.70 -16.13 7.58
CA THR A 2 -15.39 -16.03 6.94
C THR A 2 -15.19 -14.56 6.60
N MET A 3 -14.17 -13.91 7.18
CA MET A 3 -13.88 -12.51 6.88
C MET A 3 -13.55 -12.40 5.38
N ASP A 4 -14.19 -11.49 4.66
CA ASP A 4 -13.83 -11.21 3.28
C ASP A 4 -12.38 -10.68 3.26
N VAL A 5 -11.50 -11.44 2.62
CA VAL A 5 -10.07 -11.11 2.50
C VAL A 5 -9.90 -9.75 1.84
N ARG A 6 -10.74 -9.40 0.86
CA ARG A 6 -10.71 -8.10 0.18
C ARG A 6 -11.02 -6.95 1.13
N VAL A 7 -12.08 -7.06 1.91
CA VAL A 7 -12.45 -6.06 2.95
C VAL A 7 -11.33 -5.92 3.97
N SER A 8 -10.68 -7.02 4.34
CA SER A 8 -9.54 -7.01 5.26
C SER A 8 -8.35 -6.26 4.67
N LEU A 9 -8.00 -6.51 3.40
CA LEU A 9 -6.92 -5.81 2.70
C LEU A 9 -7.19 -4.32 2.58
N ILE A 10 -8.41 -3.91 2.21
CA ILE A 10 -8.80 -2.50 2.15
C ILE A 10 -8.55 -1.81 3.50
N ARG A 11 -9.04 -2.39 4.60
CA ARG A 11 -8.86 -1.82 5.94
C ARG A 11 -7.39 -1.74 6.35
N MET A 12 -6.60 -2.76 6.02
CA MET A 12 -5.18 -2.81 6.35
C MET A 12 -4.35 -1.80 5.54
N LEU A 13 -4.70 -1.59 4.27
CA LEU A 13 -4.10 -0.57 3.42
C LEU A 13 -4.49 0.85 3.88
N GLN A 14 -5.74 1.08 4.27
CA GLN A 14 -6.20 2.35 4.86
C GLN A 14 -5.45 2.67 6.17
N GLN A 15 -5.28 1.67 7.05
CA GLN A 15 -4.49 1.83 8.28
C GLN A 15 -3.03 2.18 7.95
N LEU A 16 -2.40 1.45 7.04
CA LEU A 16 -1.02 1.70 6.62
C LEU A 16 -0.85 3.12 6.06
N HIS A 17 -1.78 3.56 5.22
CA HIS A 17 -1.78 4.91 4.67
C HIS A 17 -1.91 5.99 5.76
N SER A 18 -2.74 5.74 6.77
CA SER A 18 -2.94 6.63 7.91
C SER A 18 -1.70 6.71 8.82
N ASP A 19 -1.06 5.57 9.10
CA ASP A 19 0.18 5.52 9.88
C ASP A 19 1.30 6.35 9.23
N MET A 20 1.37 6.32 7.89
CA MET A 20 2.34 7.12 7.12
C MET A 20 2.05 8.62 7.19
N LEU A 21 0.78 9.04 7.30
CA LEU A 21 0.43 10.45 7.50
C LEU A 21 0.87 10.94 8.88
N VAL A 22 0.62 10.14 9.92
CA VAL A 22 1.00 10.45 11.30
C VAL A 22 2.51 10.59 11.43
N ILE A 23 3.27 9.68 10.81
CA ILE A 23 4.73 9.68 10.96
C ILE A 23 5.40 10.82 10.17
N GLN A 24 4.84 11.22 9.03
CA GLN A 24 5.32 12.38 8.28
C GLN A 24 5.26 13.67 9.10
N GLN A 25 4.30 13.80 10.01
CA GLN A 25 4.17 14.97 10.90
C GLN A 25 5.26 15.02 11.98
N GLN A 26 5.88 13.89 12.34
CA GLN A 26 6.95 13.83 13.35
C GLN A 26 8.32 14.23 12.79
N GLY A 27 8.50 14.16 11.46
CA GLY A 27 9.75 14.49 10.77
C GLY A 27 10.65 13.28 10.49
N ALA A 28 11.54 13.45 9.51
CA ALA A 28 12.33 12.36 8.89
C ALA A 28 13.31 11.63 9.83
N GLY A 29 13.65 12.21 10.98
CA GLY A 29 14.52 11.60 11.98
C GLY A 29 13.85 10.50 12.82
N TYR A 30 12.51 10.43 12.79
CA TYR A 30 11.73 9.58 13.71
C TYR A 30 11.19 8.30 13.06
N TYR A 31 11.49 8.07 11.78
CA TYR A 31 10.97 6.90 11.07
C TYR A 31 11.94 6.28 10.07
N SER A 32 11.69 5.02 9.79
CA SER A 32 12.33 4.26 8.73
C SER A 32 11.31 4.01 7.61
N CYS A 33 11.73 4.10 6.36
CA CYS A 33 10.86 3.77 5.22
C CYS A 33 10.67 2.26 5.05
N THR A 34 11.64 1.46 5.48
CA THR A 34 11.68 0.00 5.30
C THR A 34 10.43 -0.73 5.81
N PRO A 35 9.91 -0.46 7.03
CA PRO A 35 8.71 -1.13 7.53
C PRO A 35 7.48 -0.87 6.65
N PHE A 36 7.34 0.33 6.10
CA PHE A 36 6.21 0.70 5.24
C PHE A 36 6.30 0.00 3.87
N ALA A 37 7.46 0.05 3.22
CA ALA A 37 7.69 -0.64 1.95
C ALA A 37 7.45 -2.15 2.08
N ARG A 38 8.05 -2.78 3.10
CA ARG A 38 7.86 -4.21 3.38
C ARG A 38 6.40 -4.56 3.62
N ARG A 39 5.68 -3.72 4.37
CA ARG A 39 4.28 -3.98 4.68
C ARG A 39 3.41 -3.85 3.44
N TYR A 40 3.62 -2.81 2.63
CA TYR A 40 2.94 -2.63 1.36
C TYR A 40 3.15 -3.85 0.44
N ASN A 41 4.39 -4.29 0.22
CA ASN A 41 4.68 -5.43 -0.67
C ASN A 41 3.95 -6.71 -0.23
N LYS A 42 3.89 -6.98 1.09
CA LYS A 42 3.14 -8.12 1.62
C LYS A 42 1.63 -8.01 1.38
N LEU A 43 1.06 -6.81 1.46
CA LEU A 43 -0.36 -6.60 1.18
C LEU A 43 -0.65 -6.68 -0.33
N LEU A 44 0.24 -6.15 -1.17
CA LEU A 44 0.17 -6.28 -2.62
C LEU A 44 0.20 -7.75 -3.06
N GLU A 45 1.07 -8.57 -2.48
CA GLU A 45 1.13 -10.00 -2.76
C GLU A 45 -0.20 -10.71 -2.45
N GLN A 46 -0.87 -10.32 -1.37
CA GLN A 46 -2.20 -10.85 -1.04
C GLN A 46 -3.28 -10.31 -1.99
N ALA A 47 -3.20 -9.05 -2.38
CA ALA A 47 -4.10 -8.46 -3.35
C ALA A 47 -3.99 -9.16 -4.72
N ARG A 48 -2.77 -9.43 -5.20
CA ARG A 48 -2.51 -10.20 -6.43
C ARG A 48 -3.25 -11.55 -6.45
N LYS A 49 -3.35 -12.24 -5.31
CA LYS A 49 -4.06 -13.53 -5.18
C LYS A 49 -5.58 -13.43 -5.36
N LEU A 50 -6.16 -12.24 -5.25
CA LEU A 50 -7.59 -12.02 -5.49
C LEU A 50 -7.94 -11.91 -6.98
N PHE A 51 -6.96 -11.66 -7.84
CA PHE A 51 -7.14 -11.52 -9.27
C PHE A 51 -6.64 -12.78 -9.97
N THR A 52 -7.55 -13.54 -10.57
CA THR A 52 -7.25 -14.83 -11.22
C THR A 52 -6.82 -14.69 -12.68
N SER A 53 -7.00 -13.51 -13.29
CA SER A 53 -6.66 -13.25 -14.69
C SER A 53 -5.28 -12.59 -14.82
N THR A 54 -4.49 -13.13 -15.73
CA THR A 54 -3.07 -12.84 -15.95
C THR A 54 -2.80 -11.57 -16.79
N HIS A 55 -3.75 -10.62 -16.84
CA HIS A 55 -3.70 -9.41 -17.67
C HIS A 55 -4.52 -8.24 -17.09
N GLY A 56 -4.44 -8.01 -15.78
CA GLY A 56 -5.25 -7.00 -15.08
C GLY A 56 -4.45 -5.78 -14.61
N LEU A 57 -5.14 -4.70 -14.23
CA LEU A 57 -4.51 -3.52 -13.59
C LEU A 57 -3.65 -3.90 -12.35
N ILE A 58 -3.94 -5.02 -11.69
CA ILE A 58 -3.15 -5.51 -10.56
C ILE A 58 -1.68 -5.83 -10.94
N GLU A 59 -1.40 -6.10 -12.22
CA GLU A 59 -0.04 -6.43 -12.69
C GLU A 59 0.81 -5.19 -12.92
N THR A 60 0.21 -4.00 -12.97
CA THR A 60 0.97 -2.74 -13.10
C THR A 60 1.57 -2.28 -11.78
N PHE A 61 1.20 -2.91 -10.66
CA PHE A 61 1.75 -2.60 -9.34
C PHE A 61 3.06 -3.33 -9.14
N GLU A 62 4.09 -2.60 -8.73
CA GLU A 62 5.43 -3.12 -8.49
C GLU A 62 5.77 -3.14 -7.00
N ASP A 63 6.67 -4.04 -6.63
CA ASP A 63 7.21 -4.07 -5.29
C ASP A 63 8.09 -2.84 -5.05
N ILE A 64 7.93 -2.19 -3.91
CA ILE A 64 8.74 -1.04 -3.52
C ILE A 64 10.01 -1.52 -2.85
N ALA A 65 11.16 -0.98 -3.27
CA ALA A 65 12.44 -1.28 -2.67
C ALA A 65 12.45 -0.96 -1.16
N GLU A 66 12.87 -1.92 -0.34
CA GLU A 66 13.04 -1.77 1.10
C GLU A 66 14.31 -0.95 1.43
N ASN A 67 14.31 0.32 1.04
CA ASN A 67 15.40 1.26 1.28
C ASN A 67 15.02 2.26 2.40
N ASP A 68 16.02 2.68 3.18
CA ASP A 68 15.90 3.71 4.20
C ASP A 68 16.94 4.82 3.97
N PRO A 69 16.65 5.80 3.10
CA PRO A 69 17.56 6.90 2.81
C PRO A 69 17.92 7.68 4.07
N LYS A 70 19.14 8.21 4.14
CA LYS A 70 19.55 9.09 5.25
C LYS A 70 19.02 10.52 5.09
N ASP A 71 18.91 10.97 3.84
CA ASP A 71 18.46 12.31 3.52
C ASP A 71 16.94 12.46 3.77
N PRO A 72 16.49 13.49 4.52
CA PRO A 72 15.08 13.74 4.79
C PRO A 72 14.20 13.90 3.54
N ALA A 73 14.69 14.56 2.50
CA ALA A 73 13.93 14.78 1.28
C ALA A 73 13.76 13.47 0.51
N ASP A 74 14.80 12.62 0.48
CA ASP A 74 14.71 11.30 -0.12
C ASP A 74 13.78 10.36 0.67
N LYS A 75 13.78 10.40 2.00
CA LYS A 75 12.78 9.69 2.81
C LYS A 75 11.35 10.12 2.45
N MET A 76 11.12 11.43 2.32
CA MET A 76 9.82 11.96 1.91
C MET A 76 9.38 11.47 0.54
N LYS A 77 10.29 11.39 -0.44
CA LYS A 77 9.98 10.82 -1.77
C LYS A 77 9.58 9.35 -1.67
N VAL A 78 10.29 8.55 -0.87
CA VAL A 78 9.95 7.14 -0.67
C VAL A 78 8.58 6.99 -0.03
N VAL A 79 8.29 7.73 1.05
CA VAL A 79 6.97 7.70 1.70
C VAL A 79 5.87 8.15 0.74
N GLN A 80 6.11 9.22 -0.03
CA GLN A 80 5.15 9.68 -1.03
C GLN A 80 4.85 8.63 -2.09
N ALA A 81 5.88 7.96 -2.62
CA ALA A 81 5.71 6.88 -3.60
C ALA A 81 4.85 5.74 -3.04
N ILE A 82 5.15 5.27 -1.82
CA ILE A 82 4.36 4.22 -1.16
C ILE A 82 2.90 4.66 -0.98
N ARG A 83 2.66 5.92 -0.61
CA ARG A 83 1.29 6.44 -0.42
C ARG A 83 0.49 6.48 -1.73
N VAL A 84 1.13 6.86 -2.84
CA VAL A 84 0.50 6.84 -4.18
C VAL A 84 0.08 5.41 -4.52
N GLU A 85 0.99 4.45 -4.35
CA GLU A 85 0.74 3.04 -4.63
C GLU A 85 -0.38 2.44 -3.76
N ILE A 86 -0.39 2.76 -2.45
CA ILE A 86 -1.48 2.34 -1.56
C ILE A 86 -2.82 2.93 -2.02
N GLY A 87 -2.85 4.21 -2.40
CA GLY A 87 -4.07 4.87 -2.88
C GLY A 87 -4.64 4.21 -4.13
N GLN A 88 -3.80 3.93 -5.13
CA GLN A 88 -4.20 3.25 -6.35
C GLN A 88 -4.69 1.83 -6.08
N LEU A 89 -4.00 1.08 -5.21
CA LEU A 89 -4.40 -0.29 -4.86
C LEU A 89 -5.73 -0.32 -4.11
N LEU A 90 -5.97 0.65 -3.22
CA LEU A 90 -7.25 0.82 -2.53
C LEU A 90 -8.38 1.04 -3.54
N THR A 91 -8.22 1.99 -4.46
CA THR A 91 -9.22 2.29 -5.48
C THR A 91 -9.55 1.05 -6.32
N LEU A 92 -8.54 0.27 -6.73
CA LEU A 92 -8.76 -0.98 -7.48
C LEU A 92 -9.54 -2.03 -6.65
N LEU A 93 -9.20 -2.22 -5.37
CA LEU A 93 -9.87 -3.18 -4.49
C LEU A 93 -11.31 -2.76 -4.14
N GLU A 94 -11.56 -1.47 -4.07
CA GLU A 94 -12.90 -0.91 -3.86
C GLU A 94 -13.77 -1.08 -5.11
N SER A 95 -13.25 -0.70 -6.30
CA SER A 95 -14.00 -0.77 -7.56
C SER A 95 -14.36 -2.20 -7.97
N THR A 96 -13.59 -3.20 -7.55
CA THR A 96 -13.87 -4.62 -7.82
C THR A 96 -14.98 -5.21 -6.95
N GLY A 97 -15.38 -4.51 -5.88
CA GLY A 97 -16.53 -4.89 -5.05
C GLY A 97 -17.85 -4.26 -5.48
N GLU A 98 -17.80 -3.29 -6.39
CA GLU A 98 -18.99 -2.68 -6.99
C GLU A 98 -19.53 -3.60 -8.09
N VAL A 99 -20.08 -4.74 -7.70
CA VAL A 99 -21.02 -5.45 -8.60
C VAL A 99 -22.29 -4.61 -8.62
N THR A 100 -22.47 -3.92 -9.74
CA THR A 100 -23.70 -3.26 -10.21
C THR A 100 -24.96 -3.94 -9.67
N SER A 101 -25.75 -3.18 -8.89
CA SER A 101 -27.19 -3.38 -8.79
C SER A 101 -27.86 -3.17 -10.15
#